data_AF-A0A6M2BTT0-F1
#
_entry.id   AF-A0A6M2BTT0-F1
#
_cell.length_a   1.000
_cell.length_b   1.000
_cell.length_c   1.000
_cell.angle_alpha   90.00
_cell.angle_beta   90.00
_cell.angle_gamma   90.00
#
_symmetry.space_group_name_H-M   'P 1'
#
loop_
_entity.id
_entity.type
_entity.pdbx_description
1 polymer ?
#
loop_
_entity_poly.entity_id
_entity_poly.type
_entity_poly.pdbx_seq_one_letter_code
_entity_poly.pdbx_strand_id
1 'polypeptide(L)'
;MPVTRREFLAPNRDLGRDYDVLFVDTEFSRLPHRHEGIWDWARSVELLSVGITALDSVEPLVFYATRRLTPQIRRVCSSFVTDEVLLHLDAVASTVRFDAPKGLGEAMTDYLRARSKATGKLPAFAVDWAGDAWLLDPVAPSGTPWILLEDLPGLSTSMDTFFSAQQAVARHNAYSDAQALRSAYLKWREGA
;
A
#
# COMPACT_ATOMS: atom_id res chain seq x y z
N MET A 1 20.85 15.94 6.47
CA MET A 1 20.75 14.63 7.14
C MET A 1 21.27 13.58 6.15
N PRO A 2 22.34 12.84 6.45
CA PRO A 2 22.79 11.75 5.58
C PRO A 2 21.67 10.70 5.45
N VAL A 3 21.49 10.18 4.24
CA VAL A 3 20.42 9.24 3.88
C VAL A 3 20.74 7.88 4.50
N THR A 4 20.05 7.52 5.58
CA THR A 4 20.01 6.12 6.04
C THR A 4 19.11 5.34 5.08
N ARG A 5 19.72 4.39 4.36
CA ARG A 5 19.02 3.40 3.54
C ARG A 5 17.92 2.75 4.39
N ARG A 6 16.67 2.67 3.91
CA ARG A 6 15.62 1.92 4.61
C ARG A 6 16.03 0.45 4.61
N GLU A 7 16.05 -0.15 5.80
CA GLU A 7 16.24 -1.59 5.94
C GLU A 7 14.88 -2.26 5.81
N PHE A 8 14.75 -3.12 4.80
CA PHE A 8 13.57 -3.96 4.61
C PHE A 8 13.83 -5.33 5.24
N LEU A 9 12.82 -5.86 5.92
CA LEU A 9 12.79 -7.25 6.34
C LEU A 9 12.71 -8.13 5.08
N ALA A 10 13.51 -9.19 5.06
CA ALA A 10 13.45 -10.18 4.00
C ALA A 10 12.10 -10.93 4.07
N PRO A 11 11.44 -11.16 2.92
CA PRO A 11 10.23 -11.96 2.90
C PRO A 11 10.55 -13.40 3.33
N ASN A 12 9.76 -13.93 4.27
CA ASN A 12 9.86 -15.33 4.67
C ASN A 12 8.47 -15.88 5.02
N ARG A 13 8.31 -17.21 4.92
CA ARG A 13 7.01 -17.87 5.05
C ARG A 13 6.40 -17.80 6.45
N ASP A 14 7.21 -17.51 7.47
CA ASP A 14 6.83 -17.51 8.87
C ASP A 14 6.63 -16.10 9.47
N LEU A 15 6.67 -15.02 8.66
CA LEU A 15 6.49 -13.64 9.14
C LEU A 15 5.21 -13.43 9.95
N GLY A 16 4.14 -14.16 9.63
CA GLY A 16 2.88 -14.13 10.36
C GLY A 16 2.95 -14.70 11.78
N ARG A 17 4.05 -15.33 12.20
CA ARG A 17 4.26 -15.75 13.60
C ARG A 17 4.60 -14.57 14.50
N ASP A 18 5.53 -13.74 14.06
CA ASP A 18 6.11 -12.67 14.86
C ASP A 18 5.40 -11.33 14.63
N TYR A 19 4.86 -11.12 13.43
CA TYR A 19 4.23 -9.88 13.03
C TYR A 19 2.78 -10.06 12.63
N ASP A 20 2.00 -9.00 12.85
CA ASP A 20 0.76 -8.78 12.14
C ASP A 20 1.09 -8.20 10.76
N VAL A 21 1.19 -9.07 9.76
CA VAL A 21 1.60 -8.69 8.40
C VAL A 21 0.42 -8.03 7.68
N LEU A 22 0.65 -6.80 7.23
CA LEU A 22 -0.34 -5.94 6.57
C LEU A 22 0.14 -5.63 5.16
N PHE A 23 -0.58 -6.11 4.15
CA PHE A 23 -0.26 -5.84 2.74
C PHE A 23 -0.76 -4.46 2.38
N VAL A 24 0.12 -3.66 1.78
CA VAL A 24 -0.11 -2.26 1.48
C VAL A 24 0.16 -2.00 0.01
N ASP A 25 -0.71 -1.20 -0.58
CA ASP A 25 -0.51 -0.61 -1.91
C ASP A 25 -0.92 0.87 -1.87
N THR A 26 -0.38 1.67 -2.79
CA THR A 26 -0.72 3.10 -2.90
C THR A 26 -0.99 3.54 -4.32
N GLU A 27 -1.93 4.49 -4.46
CA GLU A 27 -2.09 5.27 -5.68
C GLU A 27 -1.53 6.67 -5.50
N PHE A 28 -0.91 7.21 -6.55
CA PHE A 28 -0.18 8.48 -6.50
C PHE A 28 -0.26 9.28 -7.80
N SER A 29 0.07 10.56 -7.76
CA SER A 29 -0.19 11.48 -8.88
C SER A 29 0.64 11.21 -10.15
N ARG A 30 1.81 10.58 -10.05
CA ARG A 30 2.64 10.20 -11.20
C ARG A 30 3.68 9.15 -10.85
N LEU A 31 4.11 8.38 -11.85
CA LEU A 31 5.29 7.52 -11.75
C LEU A 31 6.61 8.32 -11.68
N PRO A 32 7.70 7.71 -11.15
CA PRO A 32 9.02 8.31 -11.17
C PRO A 32 9.54 8.50 -12.59
N HIS A 33 10.26 9.60 -12.82
CA HIS A 33 10.98 9.80 -14.08
C HIS A 33 12.23 8.90 -14.15
N ARG A 34 12.70 8.59 -15.37
CA ARG A 34 13.82 7.65 -15.62
C ARG A 34 15.10 7.90 -14.81
N HIS A 35 15.34 9.14 -14.41
CA HIS A 35 16.55 9.56 -13.67
C HIS A 35 16.24 10.12 -12.28
N GLU A 36 14.99 10.00 -11.83
CA GLU A 36 14.55 10.45 -10.52
C GLU A 36 14.76 9.34 -9.49
N GLY A 37 15.46 9.64 -8.40
CA GLY A 37 15.57 8.69 -7.29
C GLY A 37 14.20 8.46 -6.64
N ILE A 38 13.89 7.22 -6.27
CA ILE A 38 12.60 6.86 -5.63
C ILE A 38 12.27 7.75 -4.42
N TRP A 39 13.28 8.15 -3.66
CA TRP A 39 13.09 9.02 -2.50
C TRP A 39 12.73 10.47 -2.89
N ASP A 40 13.35 11.02 -3.93
CA ASP A 40 13.01 12.36 -4.44
C ASP A 40 11.62 12.36 -5.07
N TRP A 41 11.28 11.28 -5.77
CA TRP A 41 9.94 11.02 -6.28
C TRP A 41 8.90 10.99 -5.17
N ALA A 42 9.10 10.17 -4.13
CA ALA A 42 8.16 10.02 -3.02
C ALA A 42 7.88 11.34 -2.28
N ARG A 43 8.83 12.27 -2.29
CA ARG A 43 8.70 13.61 -1.68
C ARG A 43 8.00 14.65 -2.56
N SER A 44 7.94 14.41 -3.86
CA SER A 44 7.40 15.35 -4.84
C SER A 44 6.10 14.91 -5.48
N VAL A 45 5.67 13.67 -5.23
CA VAL A 45 4.40 13.11 -5.68
C VAL A 45 3.30 13.30 -4.63
N GLU A 46 2.05 13.41 -5.07
CA GLU A 46 0.91 13.44 -4.17
C GLU A 46 0.35 12.03 -4.00
N LEU A 47 0.27 11.55 -2.75
CA LEU A 47 -0.49 10.34 -2.40
C LEU A 47 -1.99 10.58 -2.64
N LEU A 48 -2.63 9.66 -3.36
CA LEU A 48 -4.05 9.71 -3.74
C LEU A 48 -4.89 8.69 -2.96
N SER A 49 -4.38 7.49 -2.73
CA SER A 49 -5.02 6.52 -1.83
C SER A 49 -4.01 5.55 -1.24
N VAL A 50 -4.39 4.91 -0.14
CA VAL A 50 -3.67 3.78 0.44
C VAL A 50 -4.67 2.68 0.78
N GLY A 51 -4.35 1.46 0.37
CA GLY A 51 -5.10 0.26 0.70
C GLY A 51 -4.26 -0.62 1.60
N ILE A 52 -4.87 -1.15 2.66
CA ILE A 52 -4.25 -2.09 3.57
C ILE A 52 -5.19 -3.26 3.81
N THR A 53 -4.66 -4.47 3.69
CA THR A 53 -5.36 -5.70 4.11
C THR A 53 -4.44 -6.60 4.93
N ALA A 54 -4.98 -7.21 5.98
CA ALA A 54 -4.20 -8.04 6.87
C ALA A 54 -4.03 -9.49 6.37
N LEU A 55 -2.89 -10.11 6.67
CA LEU A 55 -2.67 -11.54 6.44
C LEU A 55 -3.70 -12.40 7.21
N ASP A 56 -3.80 -12.16 8.51
CA ASP A 56 -4.68 -12.89 9.43
C ASP A 56 -6.10 -12.32 9.42
N SER A 57 -7.11 -13.19 9.46
CA SER A 57 -8.54 -12.83 9.41
C SER A 57 -9.13 -12.28 10.72
N VAL A 58 -8.32 -11.63 11.55
CA VAL A 58 -8.76 -10.97 12.80
C VAL A 58 -9.19 -9.54 12.48
N GLU A 59 -10.31 -9.03 13.00
CA GLU A 59 -10.74 -7.63 12.75
C GLU A 59 -9.89 -6.60 13.55
N PRO A 60 -9.66 -5.36 13.03
CA PRO A 60 -10.13 -4.84 11.74
C PRO A 60 -9.32 -5.36 10.55
N LEU A 61 -9.97 -5.86 9.50
CA LEU A 61 -9.28 -6.47 8.35
C LEU A 61 -8.73 -5.47 7.34
N VAL A 62 -9.36 -4.29 7.26
CA VAL A 62 -9.23 -3.38 6.12
C VAL A 62 -8.97 -1.97 6.61
N PHE A 63 -8.09 -1.27 5.88
CA PHE A 63 -7.99 0.17 5.92
C PHE A 63 -7.90 0.66 4.48
N TYR A 64 -8.85 1.49 4.04
CA TYR A 64 -8.82 2.11 2.72
C TYR A 64 -9.06 3.61 2.84
N ALA A 65 -7.99 4.38 2.62
CA ALA A 65 -8.05 5.82 2.72
C ALA A 65 -7.86 6.46 1.36
N THR A 66 -8.71 7.42 1.01
CA THR A 66 -8.62 8.16 -0.26
C THR A 66 -8.54 9.65 -0.03
N ARG A 67 -7.78 10.32 -0.88
CA ARG A 67 -7.61 11.76 -0.85
C ARG A 67 -8.81 12.44 -1.47
N ARG A 68 -9.22 13.57 -0.91
CA ARG A 68 -10.19 14.45 -1.57
C ARG A 68 -9.57 15.08 -2.82
N LEU A 69 -10.18 14.83 -3.98
CA LEU A 69 -9.67 15.30 -5.27
C LEU A 69 -10.05 16.76 -5.55
N THR A 70 -9.23 17.70 -5.07
CA THR A 70 -9.37 19.12 -5.42
C THR A 70 -8.89 19.39 -6.85
N PRO A 71 -9.28 20.51 -7.49
CA PRO A 71 -8.74 20.91 -8.78
C PRO A 71 -7.21 21.01 -8.80
N GLN A 72 -6.59 21.38 -7.67
CA GLN A 72 -5.14 21.46 -7.53
C GLN A 72 -4.48 20.08 -7.61
N ILE A 73 -5.05 19.08 -6.91
CA ILE A 73 -4.55 17.69 -6.97
C ILE A 73 -4.69 17.13 -8.39
N ARG A 74 -5.84 17.34 -9.04
CA ARG A 74 -6.07 16.86 -10.41
C ARG A 74 -5.07 17.44 -11.41
N ARG A 75 -4.62 18.68 -11.22
CA ARG A 75 -3.64 19.33 -12.11
C ARG A 75 -2.22 18.75 -12.04
N VAL A 76 -1.87 18.10 -10.92
CA VAL A 76 -0.55 17.47 -10.76
C VAL A 76 -0.56 15.99 -11.10
N CYS A 77 -1.73 15.42 -11.42
CA CYS A 77 -1.84 14.06 -11.90
C CYS A 77 -1.34 13.95 -13.35
N SER A 78 -0.59 12.89 -13.64
CA SER A 78 -0.28 12.51 -15.02
C SER A 78 -1.55 12.12 -15.79
N SER A 79 -1.46 12.05 -17.13
CA SER A 79 -2.58 11.62 -17.97
C SER A 79 -3.02 10.20 -17.61
N PHE A 80 -2.07 9.26 -17.49
CA PHE A 80 -2.36 7.88 -17.08
C PHE A 80 -3.13 7.83 -15.76
N VAL A 81 -2.69 8.57 -14.74
CA VAL A 81 -3.39 8.60 -13.44
C VAL A 81 -4.79 9.20 -13.57
N THR A 82 -4.96 10.23 -14.39
CA THR A 82 -6.27 10.85 -14.61
C THR A 82 -7.24 9.90 -15.29
N ASP A 83 -6.76 9.16 -16.29
CA ASP A 83 -7.57 8.33 -17.16
C ASP A 83 -7.85 6.93 -16.56
N GLU A 84 -6.91 6.39 -15.78
CA GLU A 84 -7.01 5.02 -15.25
C GLU A 84 -7.22 5.00 -13.73
N VAL A 85 -6.46 5.77 -12.95
CA VAL A 85 -6.49 5.66 -11.47
C VAL A 85 -7.66 6.43 -10.86
N LEU A 86 -7.85 7.70 -11.24
CA LEU A 86 -8.84 8.57 -10.59
C LEU A 86 -10.27 8.07 -10.74
N LEU A 87 -10.57 7.29 -11.78
CA LEU A 87 -11.89 6.70 -12.02
C LEU A 87 -12.21 5.58 -11.02
N HIS A 88 -11.18 4.92 -10.47
CA HIS A 88 -11.33 3.73 -9.64
C HIS A 88 -11.15 3.99 -8.13
N LEU A 89 -10.77 5.21 -7.74
CA LEU A 89 -10.63 5.59 -6.33
C LEU A 89 -11.90 5.33 -5.50
N ASP A 90 -13.07 5.49 -6.10
CA ASP A 90 -14.37 5.32 -5.43
C ASP A 90 -15.03 3.97 -5.76
N ALA A 91 -14.33 3.06 -6.46
CA ALA A 91 -14.84 1.71 -6.75
C ALA A 91 -15.08 0.87 -5.47
N VAL A 92 -14.33 1.18 -4.42
CA VAL A 92 -14.50 0.63 -3.07
C VAL A 92 -14.82 1.77 -2.11
N ALA A 93 -15.73 1.53 -1.17
CA ALA A 93 -16.04 2.52 -0.13
C ALA A 93 -14.83 2.76 0.77
N SER A 94 -14.30 3.98 0.75
CA SER A 94 -13.21 4.42 1.64
C SER A 94 -13.64 4.37 3.10
N THR A 95 -12.82 3.78 3.97
CA THR A 95 -12.99 3.88 5.43
C THR A 95 -12.62 5.28 5.94
N VAL A 96 -11.72 5.97 5.22
CA VAL A 96 -11.23 7.30 5.60
C VAL A 96 -11.10 8.19 4.36
N ARG A 97 -11.50 9.45 4.48
CA ARG A 97 -11.16 10.51 3.51
C ARG A 97 -10.16 11.45 4.15
N PHE A 98 -9.09 11.79 3.45
CA PHE A 98 -8.07 12.70 3.96
C PHE A 98 -7.81 13.87 3.01
N ASP A 99 -7.50 15.03 3.58
CA ASP A 99 -7.11 16.24 2.84
C ASP A 99 -5.59 16.50 2.94
N ALA A 100 -4.95 16.01 4.02
CA ALA A 100 -3.54 16.24 4.33
C ALA A 100 -2.87 15.00 4.97
N PRO A 101 -1.54 14.85 4.85
CA PRO A 101 -0.80 13.71 5.39
C PRO A 101 -1.02 13.46 6.89
N LYS A 102 -1.13 14.53 7.69
CA LYS A 102 -1.35 14.41 9.14
C LYS A 102 -2.64 13.62 9.48
N GLY A 103 -3.75 13.92 8.81
CA GLY A 103 -5.02 13.24 9.07
C GLY A 103 -4.98 11.77 8.63
N LEU A 104 -4.24 11.45 7.56
CA LEU A 104 -3.99 10.06 7.18
C LEU A 104 -3.17 9.32 8.24
N GLY A 105 -2.09 9.93 8.74
CA GLY A 105 -1.23 9.33 9.76
C GLY A 105 -1.95 9.06 11.09
N GLU A 106 -2.83 9.96 11.53
CA GLU A 106 -3.67 9.76 12.72
C GLU A 106 -4.61 8.55 12.52
N ALA A 107 -5.33 8.50 11.40
CA ALA A 107 -6.23 7.39 11.10
C ALA A 107 -5.52 6.04 10.95
N MET A 108 -4.35 6.04 10.29
CA MET A 108 -3.51 4.85 10.16
C MET A 108 -2.99 4.38 11.52
N THR A 109 -2.57 5.30 12.39
CA THR A 109 -2.13 4.98 13.76
C THR A 109 -3.23 4.31 14.57
N ASP A 110 -4.46 4.83 14.49
CA ASP A 110 -5.58 4.25 15.22
C ASP A 110 -5.96 2.86 14.69
N TYR A 111 -5.95 2.67 13.37
CA TYR A 111 -6.12 1.36 12.75
C TYR A 111 -5.07 0.35 13.24
N LEU A 112 -3.78 0.72 13.20
CA LEU A 112 -2.68 -0.14 13.64
C LEU A 112 -2.75 -0.45 15.15
N ARG A 113 -3.16 0.51 15.98
CA ARG A 113 -3.38 0.26 17.41
C ARG A 113 -4.49 -0.76 17.64
N ALA A 114 -5.60 -0.65 16.89
CA ALA A 114 -6.70 -1.61 16.97
C ALA A 114 -6.25 -3.01 16.54
N ARG A 115 -5.47 -3.11 15.45
CA ARG A 115 -4.82 -4.35 14.97
C ARG A 115 -3.96 -4.98 16.05
N SER A 116 -2.98 -4.25 16.58
CA SER A 116 -2.08 -4.79 17.62
C SER A 116 -2.81 -5.24 18.87
N LYS A 117 -3.88 -4.54 19.27
CA LYS A 117 -4.72 -4.95 20.39
C LYS A 117 -5.45 -6.27 20.10
N ALA A 118 -5.94 -6.46 18.87
CA ALA A 118 -6.71 -7.63 18.49
C ALA A 118 -5.83 -8.87 18.26
N THR A 119 -4.64 -8.70 17.69
CA THR A 119 -3.73 -9.80 17.33
C THR A 119 -2.69 -10.10 18.41
N GLY A 120 -2.39 -9.13 19.29
CA GLY A 120 -1.27 -9.22 20.23
C GLY A 120 0.10 -9.11 19.57
N LYS A 121 0.17 -8.77 18.28
CA LYS A 121 1.41 -8.71 17.49
C LYS A 121 1.75 -7.28 17.07
N LEU A 122 3.03 -7.06 16.76
CA LEU A 122 3.50 -5.81 16.17
C LEU A 122 3.13 -5.77 14.67
N PRO A 123 2.63 -4.65 14.15
CA PRO A 123 2.30 -4.54 12.74
C PRO A 123 3.58 -4.46 11.90
N ALA A 124 3.57 -5.07 10.72
CA ALA A 124 4.61 -4.91 9.71
C ALA A 124 3.95 -4.71 8.33
N PHE A 125 4.42 -3.72 7.58
CA PHE A 125 3.89 -3.42 6.26
C PHE A 125 4.61 -4.21 5.18
N ALA A 126 3.87 -4.92 4.34
CA ALA A 126 4.37 -5.64 3.19
C ALA A 126 3.96 -4.93 1.90
N VAL A 127 4.94 -4.56 1.09
CA VAL A 127 4.76 -3.85 -0.19
C VAL A 127 5.46 -4.63 -1.30
N ASP A 128 4.95 -4.59 -2.53
CA ASP A 128 5.61 -5.18 -3.70
C ASP A 128 6.56 -4.21 -4.42
N TRP A 129 6.50 -2.93 -4.09
CA TRP A 129 7.42 -1.92 -4.58
C TRP A 129 7.97 -1.02 -3.46
N ALA A 130 9.27 -0.74 -3.48
CA ALA A 130 9.90 0.09 -2.46
C ALA A 130 9.38 1.54 -2.45
N GLY A 131 8.79 2.01 -3.55
CA GLY A 131 8.22 3.35 -3.66
C GLY A 131 7.09 3.59 -2.66
N ASP A 132 6.20 2.63 -2.45
CA ASP A 132 5.09 2.74 -1.49
C ASP A 132 5.59 2.96 -0.07
N ALA A 133 6.64 2.23 0.32
CA ALA A 133 7.26 2.38 1.63
C ALA A 133 7.85 3.78 1.84
N TRP A 134 8.49 4.36 0.82
CA TRP A 134 9.02 5.71 0.89
C TRP A 134 7.93 6.79 0.87
N LEU A 135 6.87 6.58 0.10
CA LEU A 135 5.75 7.49 0.00
C LEU A 135 4.95 7.56 1.31
N LEU A 136 4.79 6.42 1.99
CA LEU A 136 4.06 6.32 3.25
C LEU A 136 4.90 6.63 4.49
N ASP A 137 6.23 6.66 4.39
CA ASP A 137 7.11 6.92 5.54
C ASP A 137 6.75 8.16 6.37
N PRO A 138 6.34 9.31 5.78
CA PRO A 138 5.97 10.48 6.56
C PRO A 138 4.67 10.33 7.39
N VAL A 139 3.84 9.33 7.08
CA VAL A 139 2.52 9.11 7.72
C VAL A 139 2.44 7.80 8.50
N ALA A 140 3.28 6.82 8.17
CA ALA A 140 3.38 5.56 8.91
C ALA A 140 3.94 5.81 10.31
N PRO A 141 3.44 5.10 11.36
CA PRO A 141 4.03 5.21 12.68
C PRO A 141 5.51 4.84 12.67
N SER A 142 6.32 5.67 13.34
CA SER A 142 7.76 5.46 13.44
C SER A 142 8.09 4.08 14.00
N GLY A 143 9.07 3.41 13.40
CA GLY A 143 9.51 2.08 13.80
C GLY A 143 8.65 0.93 13.28
N THR A 144 7.60 1.20 12.49
CA THR A 144 6.86 0.12 11.79
C THR A 144 7.79 -0.56 10.78
N PRO A 145 8.05 -1.87 10.90
CA PRO A 145 8.90 -2.58 9.95
C PRO A 145 8.27 -2.67 8.57
N TRP A 146 9.12 -2.70 7.54
CA TRP A 146 8.72 -2.85 6.14
C TRP A 146 9.27 -4.16 5.60
N ILE A 147 8.43 -4.91 4.89
CA ILE A 147 8.75 -6.14 4.19
C ILE A 147 8.65 -5.83 2.71
N LEU A 148 9.74 -6.04 1.97
CA LEU A 148 9.74 -5.88 0.52
C LEU A 148 9.47 -7.23 -0.12
N LEU A 149 8.36 -7.31 -0.85
CA LEU A 149 7.92 -8.48 -1.61
C LEU A 149 8.38 -8.42 -3.06
N GLU A 150 8.99 -7.30 -3.48
CA GLU A 150 9.64 -7.15 -4.79
C GLU A 150 10.52 -8.38 -5.07
N ASP A 151 10.43 -8.90 -6.30
CA ASP A 151 11.15 -10.09 -6.77
C ASP A 151 10.74 -11.44 -6.16
N LEU A 152 9.67 -11.52 -5.36
CA LEU A 152 9.14 -12.83 -4.97
C LEU A 152 8.73 -13.63 -6.24
N PRO A 153 9.25 -14.87 -6.42
CA PRO A 153 8.96 -15.65 -7.62
C PRO A 153 7.46 -15.84 -7.84
N GLY A 154 6.99 -15.45 -9.03
CA GLY A 154 5.58 -15.59 -9.43
C GLY A 154 4.61 -14.60 -8.78
N LEU A 155 5.08 -13.63 -7.99
CA LEU A 155 4.22 -12.64 -7.33
C LEU A 155 3.47 -11.78 -8.35
N SER A 156 4.19 -11.14 -9.29
CA SER A 156 3.59 -10.28 -10.32
C SER A 156 2.58 -11.03 -11.18
N THR A 157 2.93 -12.22 -11.65
CA THR A 157 2.00 -13.10 -12.40
C THR A 157 0.77 -13.48 -11.57
N SER A 158 0.93 -13.71 -10.27
CA SER A 158 -0.18 -14.04 -9.38
C SER A 158 -1.10 -12.84 -9.13
N MET A 159 -0.56 -11.63 -9.07
CA MET A 159 -1.33 -10.39 -8.98
C MET A 159 -2.07 -10.12 -10.29
N ASP A 160 -1.42 -10.32 -11.44
CA ASP A 160 -2.04 -10.17 -12.76
C ASP A 160 -3.22 -11.10 -12.98
N THR A 161 -3.14 -12.33 -12.45
CA THR A 161 -4.21 -13.33 -12.55
C THR A 161 -5.28 -13.22 -11.47
N PHE A 162 -5.11 -12.32 -10.49
CA PHE A 162 -6.12 -12.09 -9.45
C PHE A 162 -7.39 -11.45 -10.03
N PHE A 163 -7.23 -10.53 -10.97
CA PHE A 163 -8.33 -9.81 -11.58
C PHE A 163 -8.87 -10.61 -12.78
N SER A 164 -10.13 -11.05 -12.70
CA SER A 164 -10.84 -11.49 -13.91
C SER A 164 -11.07 -10.32 -14.88
N ALA A 165 -11.38 -10.61 -16.14
CA ALA A 165 -11.71 -9.56 -17.13
C ALA A 165 -12.86 -8.64 -16.66
N GLN A 166 -13.79 -9.16 -15.86
CA GLN A 166 -14.90 -8.38 -15.28
C GLN A 166 -14.47 -7.53 -14.08
N GLN A 167 -13.36 -7.89 -13.43
CA GLN A 167 -12.77 -7.17 -12.30
C GLN A 167 -11.59 -6.28 -12.71
N ALA A 168 -11.33 -6.12 -14.02
CA ALA A 168 -10.30 -5.20 -14.51
C ALA A 168 -10.55 -3.76 -14.02
N VAL A 169 -11.81 -3.37 -13.80
CA VAL A 169 -12.22 -2.09 -13.21
C VAL A 169 -11.84 -1.90 -11.74
N ALA A 170 -11.37 -2.96 -11.07
CA ALA A 170 -10.86 -2.91 -9.71
C ALA A 170 -9.32 -2.82 -9.68
N ARG A 171 -8.65 -2.88 -10.84
CA ARG A 171 -7.21 -2.54 -10.93
C ARG A 171 -7.04 -1.04 -10.74
N HIS A 172 -5.88 -0.62 -10.25
CA HIS A 172 -5.61 0.78 -9.94
C HIS A 172 -6.50 1.32 -8.81
N ASN A 173 -6.86 0.40 -7.90
CA ASN A 173 -7.52 0.71 -6.65
C ASN A 173 -6.66 0.10 -5.55
N ALA A 174 -5.97 0.95 -4.80
CA ALA A 174 -5.00 0.50 -3.81
C ALA A 174 -5.49 -0.58 -2.84
N TYR A 175 -6.78 -0.60 -2.47
CA TYR A 175 -7.28 -1.67 -1.62
C TYR A 175 -7.38 -3.00 -2.36
N SER A 176 -7.88 -2.99 -3.59
CA SER A 176 -8.01 -4.19 -4.41
C SER A 176 -6.63 -4.73 -4.81
N ASP A 177 -5.66 -3.84 -5.09
CA ASP A 177 -4.28 -4.20 -5.37
C ASP A 177 -3.58 -4.78 -4.12
N ALA A 178 -3.81 -4.21 -2.92
CA ALA A 178 -3.35 -4.81 -1.66
C ALA A 178 -3.95 -6.21 -1.41
N GLN A 179 -5.21 -6.45 -1.80
CA GLN A 179 -5.83 -7.79 -1.75
C GLN A 179 -5.19 -8.77 -2.74
N ALA A 180 -4.90 -8.31 -3.96
CA ALA A 180 -4.20 -9.09 -4.96
C ALA A 180 -2.80 -9.49 -4.46
N LEU A 181 -2.07 -8.54 -3.87
CA LEU A 181 -0.76 -8.75 -3.26
C LEU A 181 -0.81 -9.78 -2.12
N ARG A 182 -1.78 -9.64 -1.20
CA ARG A 182 -2.02 -10.64 -0.15
C ARG A 182 -2.28 -12.03 -0.73
N SER A 183 -3.12 -12.13 -1.77
CA SER A 183 -3.45 -13.41 -2.42
C SER A 183 -2.21 -14.03 -3.08
N ALA A 184 -1.41 -13.24 -3.78
CA ALA A 184 -0.18 -13.67 -4.42
C ALA A 184 0.84 -14.19 -3.39
N TYR A 185 1.01 -13.47 -2.28
CA TYR A 185 1.88 -13.91 -1.18
C TYR A 185 1.43 -15.23 -0.57
N LEU A 186 0.12 -15.42 -0.34
CA LEU A 186 -0.42 -16.67 0.21
C LEU A 186 -0.12 -17.87 -0.70
N LYS A 187 -0.30 -17.72 -2.02
CA LYS A 187 0.06 -18.75 -3.02
C LYS A 187 1.54 -19.09 -2.96
N TRP A 188 2.41 -18.09 -2.95
CA TRP A 188 3.86 -18.29 -2.84
C TRP A 188 4.24 -19.01 -1.53
N ARG A 189 3.61 -18.63 -0.42
CA ARG A 189 3.86 -19.23 0.90
C ARG A 189 3.51 -20.71 0.93
N GLU A 190 2.43 -21.11 0.24
CA GLU A 190 1.94 -22.49 0.17
C GLU A 190 2.75 -23.39 -0.79
N GLY A 191 3.66 -22.81 -1.58
CA GLY A 191 4.58 -23.56 -2.44
C GLY A 191 4.10 -23.72 -3.90
N ALA A 192 3.53 -22.64 -4.46
CA ALA A 192 3.39 -22.50 -5.92
C ALA A 192 4.69 -22.75 -6.68
#